data_AF-A0A370FVM7-F1
#
_entry.id   AF-A0A370FVM7-F1
#
_cell.length_a   1.000
_cell.length_b   1.000
_cell.length_c   1.000
_cell.angle_alpha   90.00
_cell.angle_beta   90.00
_cell.angle_gamma   90.00
#
_symmetry.space_group_name_H-M   'P 1'
#
loop_
_entity.id
_entity.type
_entity.pdbx_description
1 polymer ?
#
loop_
_entity_poly.entity_id
_entity_poly.type
_entity_poly.pdbx_seq_one_letter_code
_entity_poly.pdbx_strand_id
1 'polypeptide(L)'
;MSSATTARARGNALPFACDALTHVELTHIEKRVENWVRFGHEAQEQILDRRRRIFSFRPGSIFAFVRWAANDFGTIASHIDILRAVAPGEACQTVPFVRPGGEILLRVAGWPKVEQVLRHIDAVEEAGIDACTVAPDHWRHVGNRLNAGEQPRAYTTARHRAWLRRQEIRP
;
A
#
# COMPACT_ATOMS: atom_id res chain seq x y z
N MET A 1 22.84 -48.97 -37.34
CA MET A 1 23.61 -47.78 -37.76
C MET A 1 22.66 -46.59 -37.77
N SER A 2 22.96 -45.57 -36.95
CA SER A 2 22.41 -44.19 -36.90
C SER A 2 20.91 -43.99 -36.65
N SER A 3 20.40 -42.96 -35.97
CA SER A 3 20.84 -41.95 -34.98
C SER A 3 19.51 -41.27 -34.59
N ALA A 4 19.12 -41.25 -33.32
CA ALA A 4 19.25 -40.14 -32.38
C ALA A 4 18.64 -38.78 -32.79
N THR A 5 17.63 -38.41 -32.00
CA THR A 5 17.27 -37.05 -31.50
C THR A 5 16.44 -36.13 -32.40
N THR A 6 15.19 -35.90 -31.97
CA THR A 6 14.54 -34.59 -32.17
C THR A 6 14.07 -34.04 -30.83
N ALA A 7 14.44 -32.78 -30.63
CA ALA A 7 14.55 -32.11 -29.35
C ALA A 7 13.20 -31.76 -28.71
N ARG A 8 13.16 -31.90 -27.38
CA ARG A 8 12.19 -31.18 -26.53
C ARG A 8 12.53 -29.68 -26.56
N ALA A 9 11.69 -28.89 -27.21
CA ALA A 9 11.63 -27.45 -26.96
C ALA A 9 10.80 -27.22 -25.69
N ARG A 10 11.47 -27.12 -24.53
CA ARG A 10 10.93 -26.41 -23.38
C ARG A 10 10.94 -24.93 -23.75
N GLY A 11 9.76 -24.33 -23.90
CA GLY A 11 9.61 -22.88 -23.97
C GLY A 11 10.20 -22.27 -22.72
N ASN A 12 11.33 -21.58 -22.88
CA ASN A 12 12.01 -20.86 -21.83
C ASN A 12 11.17 -19.61 -21.51
N ALA A 13 10.24 -19.72 -20.57
CA ALA A 13 9.62 -18.55 -19.97
C ALA A 13 10.72 -17.78 -19.23
N LEU A 14 11.00 -16.54 -19.64
CA LEU A 14 11.92 -15.67 -18.92
C LEU A 14 11.39 -15.48 -17.48
N PRO A 15 12.17 -15.72 -16.41
CA PRO A 15 11.67 -15.66 -15.03
C PRO A 15 11.36 -14.26 -14.48
N PHE A 16 11.54 -13.18 -15.25
CA PHE A 16 11.70 -11.83 -14.68
C PHE A 16 10.46 -10.93 -14.74
N ALA A 17 9.28 -11.46 -14.42
CA ALA A 17 8.07 -10.64 -14.27
C ALA A 17 7.34 -10.80 -12.93
N CYS A 18 7.68 -11.81 -12.12
CA CYS A 18 6.96 -12.09 -10.87
C CYS A 18 7.54 -11.44 -9.61
N ASP A 19 8.78 -10.93 -9.62
CA ASP A 19 9.52 -10.59 -8.38
C ASP A 19 9.68 -9.08 -8.08
N ALA A 20 9.02 -8.20 -8.83
CA ALA A 20 9.07 -6.75 -8.58
C ALA A 20 7.86 -6.22 -7.77
N LEU A 21 6.93 -7.09 -7.35
CA LEU A 21 5.72 -6.65 -6.66
C LEU A 21 5.95 -6.48 -5.16
N THR A 22 5.26 -5.51 -4.57
CA THR A 22 5.13 -5.42 -3.12
C THR A 22 3.90 -6.21 -2.68
N HIS A 23 4.10 -7.24 -1.87
CA HIS A 23 3.06 -8.12 -1.36
C HIS A 23 2.60 -7.69 0.03
N VAL A 24 1.30 -7.63 0.25
CA VAL A 24 0.65 -7.26 1.50
C VAL A 24 -0.26 -8.39 1.95
N GLU A 25 0.05 -9.00 3.08
CA GLU A 25 -0.75 -10.07 3.67
C GLU A 25 -1.89 -9.48 4.52
N LEU A 26 -3.11 -9.76 4.10
CA LEU A 26 -4.35 -9.38 4.77
C LEU A 26 -4.83 -10.55 5.61
N THR A 27 -5.39 -10.24 6.78
CA THR A 27 -5.81 -11.25 7.76
C THR A 27 -7.09 -10.80 8.42
N HIS A 28 -8.10 -11.66 8.43
CA HIS A 28 -9.34 -11.43 9.15
C HIS A 28 -9.60 -12.59 10.11
N ILE A 29 -9.44 -12.31 11.40
CA ILE A 29 -9.80 -13.17 12.52
C ILE A 29 -10.80 -12.41 13.35
N GLU A 30 -12.06 -12.84 13.28
CA GLU A 30 -13.19 -12.21 13.94
C GLU A 30 -12.85 -11.86 15.41
N LYS A 31 -13.12 -10.60 15.79
CA LYS A 31 -12.92 -10.02 17.13
C LYS A 31 -11.47 -10.00 17.63
N ARG A 32 -10.48 -10.41 16.83
CA ARG A 32 -9.07 -10.48 17.26
C ARG A 32 -8.12 -9.68 16.39
N VAL A 33 -8.16 -9.89 15.08
CA VAL A 33 -7.20 -9.28 14.13
C VAL A 33 -7.91 -8.94 12.84
N GLU A 34 -7.74 -7.71 12.38
CA GLU A 34 -8.20 -7.25 11.09
C GLU A 34 -7.08 -6.45 10.42
N ASN A 35 -6.51 -7.03 9.36
CA ASN A 35 -5.55 -6.38 8.49
C ASN A 35 -6.20 -6.26 7.10
N TRP A 36 -6.38 -5.05 6.61
CA TRP A 36 -7.01 -4.79 5.32
C TRP A 36 -6.39 -3.58 4.62
N VAL A 37 -6.63 -3.47 3.31
CA VAL A 37 -6.23 -2.31 2.51
C VAL A 37 -7.42 -1.36 2.41
N ARG A 38 -7.27 -0.10 2.81
CA ARG A 38 -8.30 0.94 2.71
C ARG A 38 -8.42 1.50 1.29
N PHE A 39 -7.29 1.68 0.61
CA PHE A 39 -7.23 2.03 -0.81
C PHE A 39 -5.93 1.51 -1.41
N GLY A 40 -5.91 1.30 -2.72
CA GLY A 40 -4.75 0.84 -3.47
C GLY A 40 -5.22 0.05 -4.68
N HIS A 41 -4.50 0.15 -5.80
CA HIS A 41 -4.77 -0.65 -6.99
C HIS A 41 -3.91 -1.91 -6.97
N GLU A 42 -4.47 -3.03 -6.50
CA GLU A 42 -3.81 -4.32 -6.54
C GLU A 42 -3.64 -4.80 -7.99
N ALA A 43 -2.44 -5.26 -8.30
CA ALA A 43 -2.13 -5.89 -9.59
C ALA A 43 -2.45 -7.39 -9.59
N GLN A 44 -2.43 -8.01 -8.39
CA GLN A 44 -2.74 -9.43 -8.22
C GLN A 44 -3.31 -9.66 -6.82
N GLU A 45 -4.34 -10.51 -6.76
CA GLU A 45 -4.86 -11.09 -5.52
C GLU A 45 -4.51 -12.58 -5.48
N GLN A 46 -4.06 -13.06 -4.31
CA GLN A 46 -3.85 -14.48 -4.03
C GLN A 46 -4.55 -14.85 -2.71
N ILE A 47 -5.48 -15.79 -2.77
CA ILE A 47 -6.14 -16.31 -1.56
C ILE A 47 -5.26 -17.41 -0.96
N LEU A 48 -4.89 -17.28 0.31
CA LEU A 48 -4.11 -18.30 1.02
C LEU A 48 -5.04 -19.30 1.73
N ASP A 49 -6.00 -18.77 2.49
CA ASP A 49 -7.02 -19.56 3.18
C ASP A 49 -8.27 -18.70 3.45
N ARG A 50 -9.24 -19.22 4.21
CA ARG A 50 -10.49 -18.51 4.52
C ARG A 50 -10.28 -17.16 5.23
N ARG A 51 -9.17 -16.99 5.94
CA ARG A 51 -8.88 -15.83 6.80
C ARG A 51 -7.76 -14.96 6.24
N ARG A 52 -6.97 -15.46 5.28
CA ARG A 52 -5.78 -14.77 4.77
C ARG A 52 -5.76 -14.69 3.25
N ARG A 53 -5.36 -13.53 2.76
CA ARG A 53 -5.13 -13.25 1.33
C ARG A 53 -3.95 -12.31 1.16
N ILE A 54 -3.33 -12.32 0.00
CA ILE A 54 -2.22 -11.43 -0.37
C ILE A 54 -2.68 -10.52 -1.49
N PHE A 55 -2.52 -9.22 -1.31
CA PHE A 55 -2.59 -8.23 -2.39
C PHE A 55 -1.19 -7.87 -2.83
N SER A 56 -0.96 -7.80 -4.15
CA SER A 56 0.34 -7.47 -4.72
C SER A 56 0.24 -6.17 -5.52
N PHE A 57 1.15 -5.24 -5.27
CA PHE A 57 1.17 -3.90 -5.85
C PHE A 57 2.38 -3.71 -6.75
N ARG A 58 2.20 -3.01 -7.87
CA ARG A 58 3.31 -2.65 -8.77
C ARG A 58 4.22 -1.61 -8.12
N PRO A 59 5.52 -1.55 -8.48
CA PRO A 59 6.39 -0.45 -8.08
C PRO A 59 5.75 0.92 -8.39
N GLY A 60 5.85 1.85 -7.45
CA GLY A 60 5.25 3.18 -7.54
C GLY A 60 3.79 3.26 -7.08
N SER A 61 3.06 2.14 -6.95
CA SER A 61 1.69 2.14 -6.45
C SER A 61 1.64 2.63 -5.00
N ILE A 62 0.71 3.55 -4.71
CA ILE A 62 0.42 4.01 -3.35
C ILE A 62 -0.80 3.28 -2.82
N PHE A 63 -0.73 2.79 -1.59
CA PHE A 63 -1.83 2.10 -0.93
C PHE A 63 -1.85 2.40 0.58
N ALA A 64 -3.04 2.32 1.19
CA ALA A 64 -3.23 2.44 2.63
C ALA A 64 -3.52 1.06 3.25
N PHE A 65 -2.65 0.62 4.14
CA PHE A 65 -2.76 -0.62 4.88
C PHE A 65 -3.12 -0.36 6.34
N VAL A 66 -4.23 -0.94 6.78
CA VAL A 66 -4.73 -0.82 8.15
C VAL A 66 -4.50 -2.13 8.88
N ARG A 67 -4.00 -2.03 10.12
CA ARG A 67 -3.77 -3.16 11.02
C ARG A 67 -4.43 -2.89 12.35
N TRP A 68 -5.44 -3.68 12.66
CA TRP A 68 -6.17 -3.62 13.92
C TRP A 68 -6.07 -4.96 14.65
N ALA A 69 -5.91 -4.88 15.97
CA ALA A 69 -5.97 -6.04 16.83
C ALA A 69 -6.65 -5.71 18.16
N ALA A 70 -7.41 -6.67 18.67
CA ALA A 70 -8.06 -6.61 19.97
C ALA A 70 -7.91 -7.94 20.72
N ASN A 71 -8.02 -7.87 22.04
CA ASN A 71 -8.21 -9.02 22.91
C ASN A 71 -9.56 -8.90 23.63
N ASP A 72 -9.81 -9.84 24.53
CA ASP A 72 -11.02 -9.89 25.34
C ASP A 72 -11.21 -8.66 26.25
N PHE A 73 -10.19 -7.80 26.37
CA PHE A 73 -10.18 -6.57 27.17
C PHE A 73 -10.21 -5.28 26.32
N GLY A 74 -10.32 -5.39 24.99
CA GLY A 74 -10.44 -4.26 24.07
C GLY A 74 -9.35 -4.17 23.01
N THR A 75 -9.26 -3.02 22.34
CA THR A 75 -8.29 -2.78 21.25
C THR A 75 -6.87 -2.77 21.80
N ILE A 76 -6.02 -3.67 21.30
CA ILE A 76 -4.59 -3.74 21.64
C ILE A 76 -3.78 -2.83 20.71
N ALA A 77 -4.15 -2.77 19.43
CA ALA A 77 -3.41 -2.03 18.43
C ALA A 77 -4.31 -1.52 17.31
N SER A 78 -4.12 -0.26 16.92
CA SER A 78 -4.67 0.31 15.69
C SER A 78 -3.54 1.05 14.98
N HIS A 79 -3.25 0.66 13.75
CA HIS A 79 -2.22 1.28 12.91
C HIS A 79 -2.76 1.50 11.51
N ILE A 80 -2.35 2.60 10.89
CA ILE A 80 -2.53 2.82 9.46
C ILE A 80 -1.22 3.30 8.85
N ASP A 81 -0.90 2.69 7.72
CA ASP A 81 0.31 2.90 6.95
C ASP A 81 -0.07 3.27 5.52
N ILE A 82 0.35 4.44 5.05
CA ILE A 82 0.28 4.78 3.63
C ILE A 82 1.67 4.57 3.04
N LEU A 83 1.76 3.63 2.10
CA LEU A 83 3.01 3.14 1.55
C LEU A 83 3.05 3.37 0.06
N ARG A 84 4.25 3.63 -0.47
CA ARG A 84 4.56 3.45 -1.88
C ARG A 84 5.31 2.12 -2.04
N ALA A 85 4.80 1.26 -2.92
CA ALA A 85 5.50 0.05 -3.35
C ALA A 85 6.82 0.43 -4.02
N VAL A 86 7.92 -0.16 -3.56
CA VAL A 86 9.26 0.16 -4.03
C VAL A 86 9.62 -0.68 -5.26
N ALA A 87 10.45 -0.12 -6.15
CA ALA A 87 11.07 -0.92 -7.20
C ALA A 87 12.18 -1.81 -6.62
N PRO A 88 12.51 -2.94 -7.27
CA PRO A 88 13.67 -3.74 -6.88
C PRO A 88 14.95 -2.89 -6.79
N GLY A 89 15.67 -3.00 -5.67
CA GLY A 89 16.89 -2.23 -5.42
C GLY A 89 16.69 -0.83 -4.86
N GLU A 90 15.46 -0.30 -4.79
CA GLU A 90 15.17 0.92 -4.04
C GLU A 90 15.26 0.66 -2.53
N ALA A 91 15.69 1.68 -1.77
CA ALA A 91 15.65 1.63 -0.32
C ALA A 91 14.20 1.50 0.16
N CYS A 92 13.94 0.55 1.05
CA CYS A 92 12.63 0.34 1.65
C CYS A 92 12.72 0.26 3.16
N GLN A 93 11.59 0.53 3.81
CA GLN A 93 11.44 0.38 5.25
C GLN A 93 10.58 -0.85 5.51
N THR A 94 10.97 -1.64 6.51
CA THR A 94 10.22 -2.84 6.90
C THR A 94 8.87 -2.45 7.50
N VAL A 95 7.81 -3.08 6.99
CA VAL A 95 6.45 -2.93 7.53
C VAL A 95 5.91 -4.33 7.78
N PRO A 96 5.36 -4.62 8.97
CA PRO A 96 4.79 -5.94 9.23
C PRO A 96 3.73 -6.31 8.20
N PHE A 97 3.76 -7.56 7.74
CA PHE A 97 2.88 -8.10 6.69
C PHE A 97 3.06 -7.49 5.28
N VAL A 98 4.12 -6.70 5.06
CA VAL A 98 4.48 -6.16 3.74
C VAL A 98 5.85 -6.66 3.33
N ARG A 99 5.98 -7.26 2.15
CA ARG A 99 7.23 -7.80 1.60
C ARG A 99 7.49 -7.25 0.20
N PRO A 100 8.69 -6.73 -0.11
CA PRO A 100 9.87 -6.62 0.77
C PRO A 100 9.73 -5.55 1.88
N GLY A 101 8.75 -4.67 1.75
CA GLY A 101 8.54 -3.50 2.59
C GLY A 101 7.95 -2.40 1.71
N GLY A 102 8.17 -1.14 2.08
CA GLY A 102 7.78 -0.03 1.22
C GLY A 102 8.41 1.28 1.65
N GLU A 103 8.23 2.30 0.82
CA GLU A 103 8.48 3.67 1.25
C GLU A 103 7.28 4.14 2.07
N ILE A 104 7.53 4.49 3.33
CA ILE A 104 6.47 4.97 4.22
C ILE A 104 6.23 6.45 3.96
N LEU A 105 5.04 6.75 3.47
CA LEU A 105 4.56 8.12 3.28
C LEU A 105 3.85 8.62 4.54
N LEU A 106 3.12 7.74 5.23
CA LEU A 106 2.47 8.03 6.50
C LEU A 106 2.47 6.77 7.35
N ARG A 107 2.77 6.91 8.65
CA ARG A 107 2.57 5.87 9.66
C ARG A 107 2.06 6.51 10.94
N VAL A 108 0.90 6.08 11.41
CA VAL A 108 0.37 6.49 12.71
C VAL A 108 -0.19 5.30 13.46
N ALA A 109 -0.14 5.40 14.79
CA ALA A 109 -0.68 4.43 15.72
C ALA A 109 -1.71 5.09 16.64
N GLY A 110 -2.63 4.29 17.16
CA GLY A 110 -3.70 4.70 18.05
C GLY A 110 -4.96 5.12 17.30
N TRP A 111 -6.10 4.64 17.78
CA TRP A 111 -7.41 4.83 17.12
C TRP A 111 -7.73 6.31 16.80
N PRO A 112 -7.52 7.30 17.69
CA PRO A 112 -7.86 8.70 17.37
C PRO A 112 -7.10 9.28 16.17
N LYS A 113 -5.84 8.84 15.95
CA LYS A 113 -5.06 9.27 14.77
C LYS A 113 -5.43 8.47 13.54
N VAL A 114 -5.63 7.16 13.68
CA VAL A 114 -6.07 6.29 12.58
C VAL A 114 -7.40 6.79 12.01
N GLU A 115 -8.37 7.10 12.87
CA GLU A 115 -9.67 7.63 12.47
C GLU A 115 -9.56 8.98 11.76
N GLN A 116 -8.65 9.87 12.19
CA GLN A 116 -8.39 11.12 11.48
C GLN A 116 -7.79 10.90 10.08
N VAL A 117 -6.92 9.91 9.91
CA VAL A 117 -6.39 9.55 8.59
C VAL A 117 -7.49 8.96 7.71
N LEU A 118 -8.33 8.07 8.24
CA LEU A 118 -9.46 7.50 7.51
C LEU A 118 -10.41 8.60 7.02
N ARG A 119 -10.82 9.51 7.91
CA ARG A 119 -11.64 10.68 7.54
C ARG A 119 -10.97 11.57 6.50
N HIS A 120 -9.65 11.74 6.58
CA HIS A 120 -8.92 12.52 5.58
C HIS A 120 -8.87 11.81 4.22
N ILE A 121 -8.76 10.48 4.18
CA ILE A 121 -8.88 9.68 2.95
C ILE A 121 -10.28 9.85 2.36
N ASP A 122 -11.33 9.70 3.18
CA ASP A 122 -12.72 9.86 2.75
C ASP A 122 -12.94 11.24 2.12
N ALA A 123 -12.44 12.32 2.76
CA ALA A 123 -12.55 13.67 2.24
C ALA A 123 -11.83 13.90 0.89
N VAL A 124 -10.74 13.16 0.63
CA VAL A 124 -10.05 13.20 -0.67
C VAL A 124 -10.89 12.49 -1.74
N GLU A 125 -11.42 11.32 -1.43
CA GLU A 125 -12.24 10.53 -2.35
C GLU A 125 -13.57 11.26 -2.66
N GLU A 126 -14.20 11.91 -1.67
CA GLU A 126 -15.37 12.76 -1.82
C GLU A 126 -15.12 13.98 -2.72
N ALA A 127 -13.87 14.49 -2.75
CA ALA A 127 -13.47 15.54 -3.67
C ALA A 127 -13.26 15.04 -5.13
N GLY A 128 -13.56 13.77 -5.40
CA GLY A 128 -13.42 13.12 -6.70
C GLY A 128 -11.97 12.81 -7.08
N ILE A 129 -11.07 12.73 -6.09
CA ILE A 129 -9.65 12.46 -6.30
C ILE A 129 -9.38 11.03 -5.82
N ASP A 130 -8.81 10.21 -6.68
CA ASP A 130 -8.33 8.88 -6.28
C ASP A 130 -7.17 9.04 -5.29
N ALA A 131 -7.33 8.50 -4.08
CA ALA A 131 -6.32 8.50 -3.02
C ALA A 131 -4.99 7.89 -3.48
N CYS A 132 -5.00 6.92 -4.41
CA CYS A 132 -3.79 6.32 -4.99
C CYS A 132 -2.97 7.31 -5.82
N THR A 133 -3.59 8.39 -6.31
CA THR A 133 -2.97 9.42 -7.16
C THR A 133 -2.61 10.70 -6.40
N VAL A 134 -2.85 10.75 -5.08
CA VAL A 134 -2.47 11.89 -4.26
C VAL A 134 -0.95 12.01 -4.22
N ALA A 135 -0.44 13.25 -4.25
CA ALA A 135 0.99 13.52 -4.16
C ALA A 135 1.61 12.85 -2.91
N PRO A 136 2.71 12.07 -3.06
CA PRO A 136 3.35 11.40 -1.92
C PRO A 136 3.71 12.35 -0.75
N ASP A 137 4.15 13.56 -1.07
CA ASP A 137 4.47 14.59 -0.07
C ASP A 137 3.25 15.07 0.73
N HIS A 138 2.05 14.95 0.16
CA HIS A 138 0.82 15.28 0.89
C HIS A 138 0.57 14.27 2.01
N TRP A 139 0.75 12.98 1.75
CA TRP A 139 0.62 11.96 2.80
C TRP A 139 1.66 12.15 3.91
N ARG A 140 2.90 12.50 3.57
CA ARG A 140 3.93 12.88 4.56
C ARG A 140 3.51 14.10 5.38
N HIS A 141 2.94 15.11 4.73
CA HIS A 141 2.42 16.29 5.40
C HIS A 141 1.29 15.95 6.39
N VAL A 142 0.34 15.11 6.00
CA VAL A 142 -0.75 14.64 6.87
C VAL A 142 -0.17 13.93 8.10
N GLY A 143 0.77 13.00 7.91
CA GLY A 143 1.41 12.28 9.02
C GLY A 143 2.16 13.21 9.98
N ASN A 144 2.92 14.16 9.45
CA ASN A 144 3.66 15.14 10.25
C ASN A 144 2.72 16.01 11.08
N ARG A 145 1.62 16.50 10.50
CA ARG A 145 0.60 17.32 11.19
C ARG A 145 -0.04 16.53 12.34
N LEU A 146 -0.49 15.31 12.09
CA LEU A 146 -1.11 14.47 13.13
C LEU A 146 -0.13 14.11 14.25
N ASN A 147 1.15 13.93 13.94
CA ASN A 147 2.16 13.70 14.96
C ASN A 147 2.47 14.94 15.79
N ALA A 148 2.33 16.13 15.21
CA ALA A 148 2.40 17.41 15.93
C ALA A 148 1.08 17.78 16.66
N GLY A 149 0.04 16.94 16.59
CA GLY A 149 -1.27 17.23 17.20
C GLY A 149 -2.10 18.27 16.43
N GLU A 150 -1.75 18.52 15.16
CA GLU A 150 -2.39 19.51 14.33
C GLU A 150 -3.30 18.87 13.27
N GLN A 151 -4.35 19.59 12.85
CA GLN A 151 -5.24 19.09 11.81
C GLN A 151 -4.55 19.05 10.44
N PRO A 152 -4.69 17.97 9.65
CA PRO A 152 -4.20 17.92 8.28
C PRO A 152 -4.84 19.00 7.41
N ARG A 153 -4.07 19.52 6.45
CA ARG A 153 -4.62 20.44 5.45
C ARG A 153 -5.39 19.66 4.39
N ALA A 154 -6.54 20.18 3.98
CA ALA A 154 -7.33 19.60 2.90
C ALA A 154 -6.52 19.46 1.60
N TYR A 155 -6.74 18.35 0.88
CA TYR A 155 -6.17 18.17 -0.46
C TYR A 155 -7.21 18.62 -1.49
N THR A 156 -6.93 19.71 -2.18
CA THR A 156 -7.88 20.30 -3.15
C THR A 156 -7.60 19.84 -4.56
N THR A 157 -8.62 19.86 -5.43
CA THR A 157 -8.48 19.56 -6.87
C THR A 157 -7.46 20.49 -7.53
N ALA A 158 -7.40 21.76 -7.13
CA ALA A 158 -6.41 22.71 -7.63
C ALA A 158 -4.96 22.28 -7.29
N ARG A 159 -4.74 21.80 -6.06
CA ARG A 159 -3.44 21.26 -5.63
C ARG A 159 -3.09 19.98 -6.39
N HIS A 160 -4.07 19.10 -6.59
CA HIS A 160 -3.88 17.87 -7.36
C HIS A 160 -3.47 18.16 -8.82
N ARG A 161 -4.17 19.07 -9.51
CA ARG A 161 -3.82 19.51 -10.87
C ARG A 161 -2.42 20.13 -10.94
N ALA A 162 -2.08 21.01 -9.98
CA ALA A 162 -0.76 21.62 -9.93
C ALA A 162 0.36 20.59 -9.73
N TRP A 163 0.11 19.53 -8.96
CA TRP A 163 1.05 18.43 -8.80
C TRP A 163 1.20 17.60 -10.09
N LEU A 164 0.10 17.23 -10.76
CA LEU A 164 0.14 16.52 -12.04
C LEU A 164 0.97 17.28 -13.09
N ARG A 165 0.75 18.60 -13.21
CA ARG A 165 1.55 19.47 -14.10
C ARG A 165 3.04 19.47 -13.80
N ARG A 166 3.44 19.34 -12.52
CA ARG A 166 4.86 19.27 -12.13
C ARG A 166 5.48 17.92 -12.49
N GLN A 167 4.70 16.84 -12.51
CA GLN A 167 5.15 15.53 -12.96
C GLN A 167 5.42 15.54 -14.48
N GLU A 168 4.59 16.22 -15.27
CA GLU A 168 4.78 16.35 -16.73
C GLU A 168 6.10 17.06 -17.11
N ILE A 169 6.64 17.90 -16.22
CA ILE A 169 7.84 18.71 -16.49
C ILE A 169 9.13 17.99 -16.01
N ARG A 170 9.02 16.99 -15.13
CA ARG A 170 10.18 16.22 -14.67
C ARG A 170 10.49 15.11 -15.70
N PRO A 171 11.65 15.15 -16.38
CA PRO A 171 12.04 14.13 -17.36
C PRO A 171 12.40 12.79 -16.72
#